data_AF-A0A4S4ESK9-F1
#
_entry.id   AF-A0A4S4ESK9-F1
#
_cell.length_a   1.000
_cell.length_b   1.000
_cell.length_c   1.000
_cell.angle_alpha   90.00
_cell.angle_beta   90.00
_cell.angle_gamma   90.00
#
_symmetry.space_group_name_H-M   'P 1'
#
loop_
_entity.id
_entity.type
_entity.pdbx_description
1 polymer ?
#
loop_
_entity_poly.entity_id
_entity_poly.type
_entity_poly.pdbx_seq_one_letter_code
_entity_poly.pdbx_strand_id
1 'polypeptide(L)'
;MKMTTAPSTLSNALPLPTPNSAILLRSARPTLRRSPSIRVARTHHAFTRSSPSAIRLRASSSSPSSSSDDLPSSSDQGVENVVIIGSGPAGYTAAIYAARANLKPVVFEGYQVGGVPGGQLMTTTEVENFPGFPDGITGPDLMDRMRRQAERWGAELFQEDVEFVDVKNSPFTVQSSERKVNCHSVIVATGATARRLSLPREDEFWSRGISACAICDGASPLFKGQVLAVVGGGDTATEEALYLTKYGRHVHLLVRRDQLRASKAMQDRMGWESFSIPTIFVGSILHMHCKGPLLSCLKLFAVALHCNA
;
A
#
# COMPACT_ATOMS: atom_id res chain seq x y z
N MET A 1 -79.81 22.70 -20.89
CA MET A 1 -80.86 22.53 -19.85
C MET A 1 -80.20 21.95 -18.61
N LYS A 2 -80.15 22.73 -17.51
CA LYS A 2 -79.72 22.47 -16.11
C LYS A 2 -78.29 21.90 -15.89
N MET A 3 -77.27 22.66 -15.47
CA MET A 3 -77.01 23.28 -14.12
C MET A 3 -77.19 22.27 -12.98
N THR A 4 -76.17 21.99 -12.15
CA THR A 4 -75.76 22.81 -10.97
C THR A 4 -74.35 22.40 -10.46
N THR A 5 -73.34 23.30 -10.45
CA THR A 5 -72.79 24.15 -9.33
C THR A 5 -71.75 23.50 -8.39
N ALA A 6 -70.55 24.11 -8.38
CA ALA A 6 -69.53 24.07 -7.32
C ALA A 6 -69.97 24.88 -6.07
N PRO A 7 -69.21 24.89 -4.94
CA PRO A 7 -68.05 25.81 -4.75
C PRO A 7 -66.80 25.11 -4.12
N SER A 8 -65.53 25.45 -4.46
CA SER A 8 -64.66 26.54 -3.93
C SER A 8 -64.57 26.53 -2.39
N THR A 9 -63.45 26.57 -1.65
CA THR A 9 -62.09 27.14 -1.77
C THR A 9 -61.32 26.71 -0.51
N LEU A 10 -59.99 26.56 -0.55
CA LEU A 10 -59.06 27.36 0.30
C LEU A 10 -57.61 26.96 0.04
N SER A 11 -56.89 27.96 -0.44
CA SER A 11 -55.45 28.07 -0.57
C SER A 11 -54.79 28.05 0.81
N ASN A 12 -53.69 27.32 0.96
CA ASN A 12 -52.64 27.65 1.93
C ASN A 12 -51.29 27.20 1.36
N ALA A 13 -50.72 28.07 0.55
CA ALA A 13 -49.31 28.06 0.21
C ALA A 13 -48.50 28.38 1.47
N LEU A 14 -47.65 27.44 1.91
CA LEU A 14 -46.64 27.68 2.93
C LEU A 14 -45.43 28.37 2.30
N PRO A 15 -44.87 29.41 2.94
CA PRO A 15 -43.85 30.27 2.34
C PRO A 15 -42.46 29.62 2.32
N LEU A 16 -41.75 29.86 1.21
CA LEU A 16 -40.31 29.62 1.06
C LEU A 16 -39.52 30.48 2.06
N PRO A 17 -38.49 29.94 2.74
CA PRO A 17 -37.62 30.76 3.58
C PRO A 17 -36.66 31.60 2.73
N THR A 18 -36.69 32.92 2.97
CA THR A 18 -35.77 33.92 2.41
C THR A 18 -34.35 33.78 2.97
N PRO A 19 -33.30 34.08 2.19
CA PRO A 19 -31.94 34.16 2.70
C PRO A 19 -31.70 35.56 3.26
N ASN A 20 -31.50 35.70 4.58
CA ASN A 20 -30.68 36.75 5.19
C ASN A 20 -30.68 36.65 6.72
N SER A 21 -29.68 35.97 7.25
CA SER A 21 -29.15 36.21 8.60
C SER A 21 -27.64 36.19 8.50
N ALA A 22 -27.07 37.36 8.18
CA ALA A 22 -25.64 37.60 8.29
C ALA A 22 -25.25 37.55 9.78
N ILE A 23 -24.74 36.41 10.23
CA ILE A 23 -24.08 36.29 11.52
C ILE A 23 -22.62 36.73 11.32
N LEU A 24 -22.35 37.96 11.74
CA LEU A 24 -21.03 38.54 11.96
C LEU A 24 -20.32 37.77 13.09
N LEU A 25 -19.63 36.68 12.75
CA LEU A 25 -18.61 36.10 13.63
C LEU A 25 -17.29 36.84 13.41
N ARG A 26 -16.95 37.66 14.41
CA ARG A 26 -15.66 38.35 14.53
C ARG A 26 -14.50 37.38 14.28
N SER A 27 -13.65 37.71 13.32
CA SER A 27 -12.35 37.08 13.15
C SER A 27 -11.49 37.33 14.41
N ALA A 28 -11.28 36.31 15.22
CA ALA A 28 -10.19 36.32 16.19
C ALA A 28 -8.88 36.15 15.40
N ARG A 29 -8.13 37.25 15.26
CA ARG A 29 -6.75 37.22 14.75
C ARG A 29 -5.90 36.42 15.74
N PRO A 30 -5.22 35.34 15.33
CA PRO A 30 -4.17 34.78 16.15
C PRO A 30 -2.97 35.73 16.11
N THR A 31 -2.59 36.24 17.28
CA THR A 31 -1.35 36.97 17.50
C THR A 31 -0.16 36.08 17.11
N LEU A 32 0.55 36.44 16.04
CA LEU A 32 1.85 35.87 15.72
C LEU A 32 2.84 36.21 16.83
N ARG A 33 3.11 35.24 17.71
CA ARG A 33 4.28 35.26 18.59
C ARG A 33 5.51 35.03 17.71
N ARG A 34 6.33 36.07 17.54
CA ARG A 34 7.69 35.95 16.98
C ARG A 34 8.51 35.02 17.88
N SER A 35 8.88 33.85 17.36
CA SER A 35 9.93 33.02 17.93
C SER A 35 11.30 33.68 17.65
N PRO A 36 12.27 33.57 18.58
CA PRO A 36 13.58 34.16 18.39
C PRO A 36 14.34 33.43 17.26
N SER A 37 14.97 34.23 16.41
CA SER A 37 15.88 33.81 15.35
C SER A 37 16.99 32.90 15.90
N ILE A 38 16.99 31.64 15.46
CA ILE A 38 18.11 30.71 15.66
C ILE A 38 19.27 31.22 14.81
N ARG A 39 20.35 31.69 15.45
CA ARG A 39 21.64 31.93 14.78
C ARG A 39 22.29 30.58 14.53
N VAL A 40 22.41 30.21 13.25
CA VAL A 40 23.30 29.12 12.84
C VAL A 40 24.73 29.62 12.95
N ALA A 41 25.47 29.12 13.94
CA ALA A 41 26.91 29.32 14.01
C ALA A 41 27.56 28.54 12.86
N ARG A 42 28.11 29.27 11.88
CA ARG A 42 29.03 28.70 10.88
C ARG A 42 30.36 28.38 11.57
N THR A 43 30.59 27.11 11.89
CA THR A 43 31.94 26.62 12.15
C THR A 43 32.59 26.30 10.80
N HIS A 44 33.53 27.16 10.40
CA HIS A 44 34.44 26.87 9.30
C HIS A 44 35.46 25.82 9.78
N HIS A 45 35.22 24.54 9.50
CA HIS A 45 36.30 23.55 9.51
C HIS A 45 36.94 23.50 8.13
N ALA A 46 38.14 24.07 8.05
CA ALA A 46 39.04 23.93 6.92
C ALA A 46 39.43 22.45 6.78
N PHE A 47 38.95 21.80 5.72
CA PHE A 47 39.40 20.46 5.33
C PHE A 47 40.62 20.64 4.44
N THR A 48 41.80 20.35 4.99
CA THR A 48 43.06 20.30 4.25
C THR A 48 43.05 19.10 3.31
N ARG A 49 43.34 19.35 2.03
CA ARG A 49 43.60 18.31 1.03
C ARG A 49 44.89 17.57 1.39
N SER A 50 44.81 16.27 1.63
CA SER A 50 45.96 15.37 1.49
C SER A 50 45.77 14.51 0.24
N SER A 51 46.78 14.56 -0.63
CA SER A 51 46.90 13.85 -1.91
C SER A 51 47.10 12.33 -1.72
N PRO A 52 46.86 11.51 -2.77
CA PRO A 52 46.78 10.05 -2.65
C PRO A 52 48.17 9.40 -2.69
N SER A 53 48.43 8.47 -1.78
CA SER A 53 49.65 7.65 -1.78
C SER A 53 49.38 6.29 -2.40
N ALA A 54 49.93 6.14 -3.61
CA ALA A 54 50.53 4.96 -4.23
C ALA A 54 49.99 3.55 -3.90
N ILE A 55 49.39 2.96 -4.94
CA ILE A 55 49.21 1.53 -5.20
C ILE A 55 50.52 0.76 -4.98
N ARG A 56 50.52 -0.26 -4.12
CA ARG A 56 51.57 -1.29 -4.09
C ARG A 56 51.03 -2.57 -4.71
N LEU A 57 51.49 -2.86 -5.92
CA LEU A 57 51.41 -4.17 -6.56
C LEU A 57 52.38 -5.12 -5.83
N ARG A 58 51.88 -6.23 -5.32
CA ARG A 58 52.72 -7.34 -4.83
C ARG A 58 52.50 -8.53 -5.74
N ALA A 59 53.49 -8.79 -6.59
CA ALA A 59 53.61 -10.06 -7.30
C ALA A 59 54.34 -11.06 -6.40
N SER A 60 53.84 -12.28 -6.31
CA SER A 60 54.62 -13.43 -5.88
C SER A 60 54.12 -14.68 -6.58
N SER A 61 55.02 -15.22 -7.41
CA SER A 61 54.97 -16.50 -8.10
C SER A 61 55.38 -17.65 -7.18
N SER A 62 54.60 -18.74 -7.15
CA SER A 62 55.10 -20.11 -6.99
C SER A 62 53.96 -21.13 -7.13
N SER A 63 54.18 -22.15 -7.95
CA SER A 63 53.40 -23.40 -8.08
C SER A 63 54.40 -24.58 -8.05
N PRO A 64 53.98 -25.85 -7.98
CA PRO A 64 52.87 -26.45 -7.24
C PRO A 64 53.34 -27.63 -6.34
N SER A 65 52.55 -28.03 -5.35
CA SER A 65 52.68 -29.36 -4.72
C SER A 65 51.31 -29.99 -4.50
N SER A 66 51.16 -31.18 -5.06
CA SER A 66 50.00 -32.07 -5.02
C SER A 66 49.67 -32.59 -3.62
N SER A 67 48.40 -32.63 -3.26
CA SER A 67 47.61 -33.87 -3.05
C SER A 67 46.51 -33.69 -1.99
N SER A 68 45.41 -34.41 -2.23
CA SER A 68 44.26 -34.75 -1.38
C SER A 68 43.03 -33.85 -1.49
N ASP A 69 41.93 -34.53 -1.81
CA ASP A 69 40.56 -34.06 -1.96
C ASP A 69 40.07 -33.26 -0.75
N ASP A 70 40.04 -31.94 -0.88
CA ASP A 70 39.24 -31.06 -0.02
C ASP A 70 38.14 -30.43 -0.86
N LEU A 71 36.94 -31.02 -0.76
CA LEU A 71 35.70 -30.28 -1.01
C LEU A 71 35.77 -28.98 -0.17
N PRO A 72 35.58 -27.78 -0.75
CA PRO A 72 35.61 -26.55 0.02
C PRO A 72 34.45 -26.57 1.02
N SER A 73 34.79 -26.91 2.27
CA SER A 73 33.88 -26.94 3.40
C SER A 73 33.87 -25.58 4.08
N SER A 74 32.65 -25.14 4.40
CA SER A 74 32.29 -23.95 5.19
C SER A 74 32.77 -22.61 4.66
N SER A 75 31.84 -21.92 3.99
CA SER A 75 31.75 -20.46 3.94
C SER A 75 32.24 -19.82 5.22
N ASP A 76 33.27 -18.98 5.10
CA ASP A 76 33.58 -17.92 6.06
C ASP A 76 32.36 -16.98 6.12
N GLN A 77 31.34 -17.36 6.91
CA GLN A 77 30.12 -16.57 7.04
C GLN A 77 30.42 -15.40 7.97
N GLY A 78 31.01 -14.36 7.40
CA GLY A 78 31.07 -13.05 8.03
C GLY A 78 29.68 -12.61 8.50
N VAL A 79 29.65 -11.79 9.56
CA VAL A 79 28.40 -11.19 10.03
C VAL A 79 28.07 -10.01 9.11
N GLU A 80 26.90 -10.05 8.49
CA GLU A 80 26.44 -8.97 7.62
C GLU A 80 26.08 -7.72 8.41
N ASN A 81 26.33 -6.54 7.86
CA ASN A 81 25.96 -5.30 8.54
C ASN A 81 24.44 -5.12 8.61
N VAL A 82 23.76 -5.43 7.50
CA VAL A 82 22.31 -5.26 7.36
C VAL A 82 21.74 -6.29 6.40
N VAL A 83 20.68 -6.96 6.85
CA VAL A 83 19.84 -7.81 6.02
C VAL A 83 18.48 -7.12 5.82
N ILE A 84 17.98 -7.12 4.60
CA ILE A 84 16.69 -6.54 4.22
C ILE A 84 15.80 -7.67 3.76
N ILE A 85 14.59 -7.77 4.32
CA ILE A 85 13.61 -8.80 3.98
C ILE A 85 12.46 -8.13 3.25
N GLY A 86 12.37 -8.34 1.94
CA GLY A 86 11.35 -7.80 1.06
C GLY A 86 11.90 -6.92 -0.06
N SER A 87 11.27 -7.03 -1.23
CA SER A 87 11.66 -6.40 -2.50
C SER A 87 10.70 -5.31 -2.99
N GLY A 88 9.80 -4.82 -2.15
CA GLY A 88 8.95 -3.68 -2.52
C GLY A 88 9.76 -2.37 -2.63
N PRO A 89 9.11 -1.23 -2.92
CA PRO A 89 9.74 0.09 -2.95
C PRO A 89 10.53 0.40 -1.66
N ALA A 90 10.00 -0.02 -0.51
CA ALA A 90 10.65 0.16 0.79
C ALA A 90 11.98 -0.62 0.88
N GLY A 91 11.97 -1.90 0.49
CA GLY A 91 13.13 -2.77 0.53
C GLY A 91 14.25 -2.31 -0.40
N TYR A 92 13.92 -2.04 -1.67
CA TYR A 92 14.92 -1.54 -2.62
C TYR A 92 15.45 -0.15 -2.24
N THR A 93 14.61 0.75 -1.72
CA THR A 93 15.09 2.05 -1.24
C THR A 93 16.05 1.88 -0.07
N ALA A 94 15.73 1.03 0.91
CA ALA A 94 16.64 0.72 2.01
C ALA A 94 17.97 0.14 1.50
N ALA A 95 17.92 -0.78 0.53
CA ALA A 95 19.09 -1.39 -0.07
C ALA A 95 19.98 -0.35 -0.78
N ILE A 96 19.39 0.55 -1.57
CA ILE A 96 20.12 1.63 -2.24
C ILE A 96 20.89 2.49 -1.23
N TYR A 97 20.24 2.89 -0.13
CA TYR A 97 20.88 3.74 0.86
C TYR A 97 21.95 3.01 1.68
N ALA A 98 21.67 1.76 2.09
CA ALA A 98 22.65 0.94 2.80
C ALA A 98 23.89 0.63 1.94
N ALA A 99 23.69 0.32 0.66
CA ALA A 99 24.77 0.06 -0.29
C ALA A 99 25.61 1.32 -0.52
N ARG A 100 24.97 2.50 -0.68
CA ARG A 100 25.68 3.79 -0.76
C ARG A 100 26.46 4.16 0.50
N ALA A 101 26.04 3.66 1.66
CA ALA A 101 26.77 3.79 2.92
C ALA A 101 27.89 2.73 3.07
N ASN A 102 28.17 1.95 2.02
CA ASN A 102 29.18 0.89 1.99
C ASN A 102 28.93 -0.23 3.01
N LEU A 103 27.66 -0.49 3.36
CA LEU A 103 27.27 -1.54 4.31
C LEU A 103 27.11 -2.92 3.65
N LYS A 104 27.17 -3.01 2.31
CA LYS A 104 26.97 -4.24 1.53
C LYS A 104 25.69 -4.98 1.94
N PRO A 105 24.51 -4.38 1.74
CA PRO A 105 23.26 -4.96 2.21
C PRO A 105 22.93 -6.26 1.47
N VAL A 106 22.54 -7.28 2.23
CA VAL A 106 21.93 -8.51 1.72
C VAL A 106 20.42 -8.32 1.69
N VAL A 107 19.77 -8.62 0.56
CA VAL A 107 18.34 -8.45 0.36
C VAL A 107 17.71 -9.78 -0.04
N PHE A 108 16.71 -10.22 0.73
CA PHE A 108 15.84 -11.33 0.35
C PHE A 108 14.64 -10.78 -0.40
N GLU A 109 14.54 -11.12 -1.68
CA GLU A 109 13.53 -10.56 -2.57
C GLU A 109 12.16 -11.25 -2.47
N GLY A 110 12.09 -12.45 -1.87
CA GLY A 110 10.94 -13.34 -1.93
C GLY A 110 10.95 -14.19 -3.21
N TYR A 111 10.28 -15.35 -3.16
CA TYR A 111 10.16 -16.26 -4.29
C TYR A 111 8.76 -16.89 -4.41
N GLN A 112 8.38 -17.78 -3.48
CA GLN A 112 7.08 -18.46 -3.51
C GLN A 112 6.09 -17.76 -2.58
N VAL A 113 6.38 -17.79 -1.28
CA VAL A 113 5.51 -17.24 -0.24
C VAL A 113 5.54 -15.72 -0.25
N GLY A 114 6.72 -15.14 -0.45
CA GLY A 114 6.92 -13.69 -0.59
C GLY A 114 6.34 -13.11 -1.88
N GLY A 115 5.96 -13.97 -2.83
CA GLY A 115 5.46 -13.58 -4.14
C GLY A 115 6.56 -13.11 -5.09
N VAL A 116 6.14 -12.47 -6.19
CA VAL A 116 7.06 -11.98 -7.23
C VAL A 116 7.92 -10.83 -6.68
N PRO A 117 9.26 -10.86 -6.87
CA PRO A 117 10.14 -9.75 -6.55
C PRO A 117 9.63 -8.41 -7.10
N GLY A 118 9.60 -7.37 -6.27
CA GLY A 118 9.00 -6.06 -6.58
C GLY A 118 7.69 -5.78 -5.80
N GLY A 119 7.09 -6.81 -5.20
CA GLY A 119 5.90 -6.67 -4.36
C GLY A 119 4.64 -6.29 -5.14
N GLN A 120 3.69 -5.60 -4.48
CA GLN A 120 2.36 -5.33 -5.06
C GLN A 120 2.37 -4.50 -6.35
N LEU A 121 3.44 -3.74 -6.63
CA LEU A 121 3.53 -2.99 -7.88
C LEU A 121 3.73 -3.91 -9.10
N MET A 122 4.13 -5.17 -8.89
CA MET A 122 4.17 -6.16 -9.97
C MET A 122 2.78 -6.51 -10.51
N THR A 123 1.71 -6.21 -9.77
CA THR A 123 0.32 -6.49 -10.18
C THR A 123 -0.44 -5.24 -10.64
N THR A 124 0.19 -4.06 -10.67
CA THR A 124 -0.42 -2.84 -11.21
C THR A 124 0.05 -2.58 -12.64
N THR A 125 -0.80 -1.98 -13.45
CA THR A 125 -0.48 -1.60 -14.83
C THR A 125 0.33 -0.32 -14.87
N GLU A 126 -0.23 0.80 -14.39
CA GLU A 126 0.42 2.11 -14.40
C GLU A 126 0.49 2.73 -13.00
N VAL A 127 1.53 3.54 -12.81
CA VAL A 127 1.82 4.30 -11.60
C VAL A 127 2.02 5.76 -12.01
N GLU A 128 1.03 6.59 -11.70
CA GLU A 128 1.02 8.02 -12.06
C GLU A 128 1.42 8.93 -10.89
N ASN A 129 1.54 8.37 -9.69
CA ASN A 129 1.72 9.11 -8.44
C ASN A 129 3.08 8.87 -7.78
N PHE A 130 4.04 8.28 -8.50
CA PHE A 130 5.42 8.17 -8.05
C PHE A 130 6.25 9.33 -8.64
N PRO A 131 6.87 10.19 -7.81
CA PRO A 131 7.56 11.37 -8.30
C PRO A 131 8.76 11.02 -9.18
N GLY A 132 8.97 11.81 -10.25
CA GLY A 132 10.05 11.59 -11.22
C GLY A 132 9.58 10.95 -12.54
N PHE A 133 8.31 10.57 -12.65
CA PHE A 133 7.70 10.00 -13.84
C PHE A 133 6.49 10.83 -14.28
N PRO A 134 6.70 11.98 -14.96
CA PRO A 134 5.61 12.90 -15.32
C PRO A 134 4.60 12.27 -16.30
N ASP A 135 5.04 11.34 -17.13
CA ASP A 135 4.21 10.60 -18.09
C ASP A 135 3.71 9.26 -17.53
N GLY A 136 3.87 9.03 -16.22
CA GLY A 136 3.63 7.73 -15.59
C GLY A 136 4.73 6.70 -15.88
N ILE A 137 4.62 5.54 -15.24
CA ILE A 137 5.48 4.38 -15.45
C ILE A 137 4.72 3.10 -15.11
N THR A 138 5.03 1.98 -15.75
CA THR A 138 4.42 0.71 -15.35
C THR A 138 4.93 0.25 -14.00
N GLY A 139 4.10 -0.46 -13.24
CA GLY A 139 4.50 -1.03 -11.94
C GLY A 139 5.76 -1.90 -12.03
N PRO A 140 5.82 -2.89 -12.95
CA PRO A 140 7.00 -3.70 -13.19
C PRO A 140 8.25 -2.90 -13.60
N ASP A 141 8.12 -1.91 -14.50
CA ASP A 141 9.27 -1.10 -14.93
C ASP A 141 9.83 -0.25 -13.78
N LEU A 142 8.95 0.28 -12.92
CA LEU A 142 9.39 1.01 -11.74
C LEU A 142 10.20 0.11 -10.79
N MET A 143 9.72 -1.11 -10.53
CA MET A 143 10.40 -2.07 -9.65
C MET A 143 11.72 -2.55 -10.22
N ASP A 144 11.77 -2.85 -11.51
CA ASP A 144 12.99 -3.22 -12.21
C ASP A 144 14.05 -2.09 -12.17
N ARG A 145 13.63 -0.82 -12.33
CA ARG A 145 14.54 0.33 -12.15
C ARG A 145 15.08 0.44 -10.73
N MET A 146 14.24 0.25 -9.72
CA MET A 146 14.66 0.27 -8.31
C MET A 146 15.61 -0.89 -7.98
N ARG A 147 15.31 -2.09 -8.47
CA ARG A 147 16.15 -3.29 -8.33
C ARG A 147 17.54 -3.08 -8.91
N ARG A 148 17.62 -2.64 -10.18
CA ARG A 148 18.92 -2.34 -10.83
C ARG A 148 19.69 -1.24 -10.12
N GLN A 149 19.00 -0.25 -9.54
CA GLN A 149 19.66 0.79 -8.76
C GLN A 149 20.27 0.22 -7.47
N ALA A 150 19.60 -0.71 -6.79
CA ALA A 150 20.15 -1.40 -5.63
C ALA A 150 21.40 -2.22 -6.00
N GLU A 151 21.31 -3.06 -7.04
CA GLU A 151 22.43 -3.87 -7.54
C GLU A 151 23.63 -3.00 -7.94
N ARG A 152 23.38 -1.90 -8.67
CA ARG A 152 24.42 -0.97 -9.12
C ARG A 152 25.27 -0.42 -7.97
N TRP A 153 24.68 -0.22 -6.79
CA TRP A 153 25.39 0.30 -5.62
C TRP A 153 26.03 -0.81 -4.77
N GLY A 154 25.85 -2.08 -5.13
CA GLY A 154 26.46 -3.23 -4.45
C GLY A 154 25.56 -3.89 -3.41
N ALA A 155 24.23 -3.79 -3.55
CA ALA A 155 23.32 -4.67 -2.81
C ALA A 155 23.38 -6.09 -3.39
N GLU A 156 23.45 -7.09 -2.52
CA GLU A 156 23.38 -8.51 -2.90
C GLU A 156 21.93 -8.99 -2.79
N LEU A 157 21.35 -9.41 -3.90
CA LEU A 157 19.93 -9.76 -3.98
C LEU A 157 19.77 -11.27 -4.13
N PHE A 158 18.94 -11.88 -3.28
CA PHE A 158 18.61 -13.30 -3.31
C PHE A 158 17.11 -13.50 -3.48
N GLN A 159 16.71 -14.20 -4.52
CA GLN A 159 15.32 -14.56 -4.78
C GLN A 159 14.91 -15.76 -3.94
N GLU A 160 14.77 -15.52 -2.64
CA GLU A 160 14.46 -16.52 -1.63
C GLU A 160 13.46 -15.99 -0.61
N ASP A 161 12.66 -16.90 -0.07
CA ASP A 161 11.78 -16.61 1.05
C ASP A 161 12.53 -16.76 2.37
N VAL A 162 12.45 -15.74 3.21
CA VAL A 162 12.89 -15.86 4.60
C VAL A 162 11.82 -16.60 5.40
N GLU A 163 12.21 -17.71 6.01
CA GLU A 163 11.33 -18.59 6.77
C GLU A 163 11.43 -18.32 8.27
N PHE A 164 12.59 -17.85 8.73
CA PHE A 164 12.84 -17.64 10.15
C PHE A 164 13.78 -16.46 10.42
N VAL A 165 13.50 -15.72 11.49
CA VAL A 165 14.34 -14.63 12.01
C VAL A 165 14.45 -14.77 13.54
N ASP A 166 15.68 -14.85 14.05
CA ASP A 166 15.96 -14.76 15.49
C ASP A 166 16.62 -13.42 15.83
N VAL A 167 15.91 -12.61 16.60
CA VAL A 167 16.36 -11.31 17.11
C VAL A 167 16.66 -11.31 18.61
N LYS A 168 16.60 -12.48 19.27
CA LYS A 168 16.81 -12.57 20.73
C LYS A 168 18.28 -12.38 21.12
N ASN A 169 19.18 -12.79 20.24
CA ASN A 169 20.63 -12.70 20.44
C ASN A 169 21.27 -11.87 19.33
N SER A 170 22.37 -11.20 19.64
CA SER A 170 23.16 -10.44 18.65
C SER A 170 24.48 -11.19 18.37
N PRO A 171 24.87 -11.39 17.11
CA PRO A 171 24.17 -10.96 15.88
C PRO A 171 22.85 -11.71 15.65
N PHE A 172 21.90 -11.05 15.00
CA PHE A 172 20.62 -11.63 14.62
C PHE A 172 20.83 -12.72 13.57
N THR A 173 19.93 -13.69 13.52
CA THR A 173 19.95 -14.74 12.50
C THR A 173 18.76 -14.57 11.57
N VAL A 174 19.00 -14.58 10.26
CA VAL A 174 17.98 -14.64 9.21
C VAL A 174 18.20 -15.92 8.40
N GLN A 175 17.14 -16.70 8.17
CA GLN A 175 17.23 -17.99 7.52
C GLN A 175 16.15 -18.17 6.44
N SER A 176 16.60 -18.59 5.26
CA SER A 176 15.78 -19.17 4.18
C SER A 176 15.99 -20.68 4.12
N SER A 177 15.35 -21.33 3.14
CA SER A 177 15.59 -22.74 2.81
C SER A 177 17.00 -23.02 2.31
N GLU A 178 17.66 -22.03 1.68
CA GLU A 178 18.97 -22.20 1.05
C GLU A 178 20.12 -21.64 1.89
N ARG A 179 19.86 -20.62 2.70
CA ARG A 179 20.91 -19.93 3.44
C ARG A 179 20.52 -19.53 4.85
N LYS A 180 21.53 -19.47 5.69
CA LYS A 180 21.49 -18.87 7.02
C LYS A 180 22.50 -17.74 7.04
N VAL A 181 22.08 -16.55 7.49
CA VAL A 181 22.88 -15.33 7.52
C VAL A 181 22.83 -14.75 8.92
N ASN A 182 23.98 -14.43 9.48
CA ASN A 182 24.07 -13.65 10.72
C ASN A 182 24.22 -12.17 10.38
N CYS A 183 23.55 -11.28 11.09
CA CYS A 183 23.61 -9.85 10.82
C CYS A 183 23.52 -8.96 12.07
N HIS A 184 24.07 -7.75 11.99
CA HIS A 184 23.97 -6.75 13.06
C HIS A 184 22.60 -6.05 13.08
N SER A 185 21.93 -5.96 11.94
CA SER A 185 20.63 -5.31 11.81
C SER A 185 19.77 -5.99 10.74
N VAL A 186 18.46 -5.96 10.95
CA VAL A 186 17.48 -6.48 9.99
C VAL A 186 16.42 -5.40 9.71
N ILE A 187 16.10 -5.20 8.43
CA ILE A 187 15.01 -4.32 7.98
C ILE A 187 13.91 -5.22 7.42
N VAL A 188 12.74 -5.20 8.07
CA VAL A 188 11.56 -5.92 7.61
C VAL A 188 10.75 -5.01 6.70
N ALA A 189 10.77 -5.32 5.40
CA ALA A 189 10.09 -4.59 4.32
C ALA A 189 9.23 -5.54 3.47
N THR A 190 8.66 -6.58 4.09
CA THR A 190 7.85 -7.65 3.47
C THR A 190 6.52 -7.17 2.91
N GLY A 191 6.11 -5.94 3.24
CA GLY A 191 4.88 -5.34 2.75
C GLY A 191 3.63 -5.96 3.39
N ALA A 192 2.56 -6.02 2.62
CA ALA A 192 1.28 -6.61 3.02
C ALA A 192 0.60 -7.20 1.78
N THR A 193 -0.49 -7.94 1.98
CA THR A 193 -1.36 -8.43 0.90
C THR A 193 -2.82 -8.08 1.19
N ALA A 194 -3.59 -7.81 0.15
CA ALA A 194 -5.01 -7.55 0.30
C ALA A 194 -5.73 -8.81 0.79
N ARG A 195 -6.57 -8.69 1.83
CA ARG A 195 -7.31 -9.83 2.36
C ARG A 195 -8.53 -10.09 1.49
N ARG A 196 -8.56 -11.29 0.91
CA ARG A 196 -9.66 -11.81 0.09
C ARG A 196 -10.66 -12.57 0.97
N LEU A 197 -11.90 -12.68 0.51
CA LEU A 197 -12.98 -13.35 1.24
C LEU A 197 -13.13 -14.83 0.86
N SER A 198 -12.44 -15.26 -0.20
CA SER A 198 -12.50 -16.61 -0.79
C SER A 198 -13.94 -16.99 -1.16
N LEU A 199 -14.64 -16.09 -1.83
CA LEU A 199 -16.02 -16.33 -2.29
C LEU A 199 -16.06 -17.44 -3.36
N PRO A 200 -17.19 -18.17 -3.49
CA PRO A 200 -17.37 -19.06 -4.63
C PRO A 200 -17.16 -18.30 -5.95
N ARG A 201 -16.32 -18.84 -6.84
CA ARG A 201 -15.95 -18.23 -8.13
C ARG A 201 -15.25 -16.86 -8.02
N GLU A 202 -14.69 -16.50 -6.86
CA GLU A 202 -13.95 -15.23 -6.72
C GLU A 202 -12.80 -15.11 -7.73
N ASP A 203 -12.05 -16.18 -7.94
CA ASP A 203 -10.94 -16.20 -8.91
C ASP A 203 -11.39 -16.03 -10.36
N GLU A 204 -12.61 -16.47 -10.72
CA GLU A 204 -13.16 -16.30 -12.07
C GLU A 204 -13.41 -14.82 -12.40
N PHE A 205 -13.81 -14.04 -11.38
CA PHE A 205 -14.17 -12.64 -11.51
C PHE A 205 -13.08 -11.68 -11.00
N TRP A 206 -11.98 -12.21 -10.46
CA TRP A 206 -10.83 -11.41 -10.04
C TRP A 206 -10.27 -10.63 -11.22
N SER A 207 -10.04 -9.32 -11.04
CA SER A 207 -9.63 -8.39 -12.10
C SER A 207 -10.62 -8.26 -13.29
N ARG A 208 -11.83 -8.84 -13.17
CA ARG A 208 -12.89 -8.82 -14.20
C ARG A 208 -14.24 -8.34 -13.66
N GLY A 209 -14.24 -7.79 -12.45
CA GLY A 209 -15.44 -7.35 -11.74
C GLY A 209 -15.24 -7.33 -10.23
N ILE A 210 -14.30 -8.14 -9.73
CA ILE A 210 -13.81 -8.11 -8.35
C ILE A 210 -12.42 -7.47 -8.30
N SER A 211 -12.26 -6.50 -7.40
CA SER A 211 -11.01 -5.81 -7.11
C SER A 211 -10.88 -5.56 -5.61
N ALA A 212 -9.63 -5.42 -5.16
CA ALA A 212 -9.27 -5.06 -3.80
C ALA A 212 -8.63 -3.65 -3.67
N CYS A 213 -8.68 -2.83 -4.72
CA CYS A 213 -8.24 -1.43 -4.67
C CYS A 213 -9.26 -0.55 -5.41
N ALA A 214 -10.20 0.07 -4.68
CA ALA A 214 -11.18 0.95 -5.33
C ALA A 214 -10.54 2.18 -5.98
N ILE A 215 -9.44 2.70 -5.40
CA ILE A 215 -8.75 3.87 -5.96
C ILE A 215 -8.09 3.55 -7.30
N CYS A 216 -7.46 2.39 -7.40
CA CYS A 216 -6.78 1.92 -8.60
C CYS A 216 -7.78 1.69 -9.75
N ASP A 217 -8.86 0.96 -9.46
CA ASP A 217 -9.73 0.43 -10.51
C ASP A 217 -11.04 1.22 -10.70
N GLY A 218 -11.43 2.07 -9.74
CA GLY A 218 -12.76 2.70 -9.72
C GLY A 218 -13.07 3.56 -10.94
N ALA A 219 -12.05 4.17 -11.56
CA ALA A 219 -12.18 4.97 -12.77
C ALA A 219 -12.26 4.14 -14.06
N SER A 220 -11.99 2.83 -13.99
CA SER A 220 -12.02 1.95 -15.16
C SER A 220 -13.39 1.98 -15.84
N PRO A 221 -13.45 1.97 -17.19
CA PRO A 221 -14.71 1.90 -17.94
C PRO A 221 -15.60 0.73 -17.51
N LEU A 222 -15.01 -0.33 -16.94
CA LEU A 222 -15.75 -1.46 -16.41
C LEU A 222 -16.74 -1.06 -15.30
N PHE A 223 -16.42 -0.08 -14.45
CA PHE A 223 -17.24 0.25 -13.27
C PHE A 223 -18.11 1.50 -13.44
N LYS A 224 -17.85 2.30 -14.48
CA LYS A 224 -18.57 3.53 -14.78
C LYS A 224 -20.08 3.27 -14.98
N GLY A 225 -20.91 3.98 -14.21
CA GLY A 225 -22.37 3.88 -14.25
C GLY A 225 -22.95 2.55 -13.73
N GLN A 226 -22.12 1.64 -13.20
CA GLN A 226 -22.57 0.36 -12.67
C GLN A 226 -23.04 0.46 -11.22
N VAL A 227 -23.77 -0.55 -10.75
CA VAL A 227 -23.98 -0.73 -9.30
C VAL A 227 -22.76 -1.40 -8.74
N LEU A 228 -22.16 -0.75 -7.75
CA LEU A 228 -20.96 -1.22 -7.08
C LEU A 228 -21.30 -1.66 -5.66
N ALA A 229 -20.52 -2.58 -5.12
CA ALA A 229 -20.58 -2.94 -3.71
C ALA A 229 -19.17 -2.87 -3.12
N VAL A 230 -19.02 -2.44 -1.87
CA VAL A 230 -17.76 -2.41 -1.11
C VAL A 230 -17.95 -3.27 0.12
N VAL A 231 -17.11 -4.28 0.32
CA VAL A 231 -17.18 -5.13 1.52
C VAL A 231 -16.22 -4.64 2.58
N GLY A 232 -16.74 -4.17 3.71
CA GLY A 232 -15.94 -3.72 4.85
C GLY A 232 -16.70 -2.72 5.73
N GLY A 233 -16.16 -2.43 6.91
CA GLY A 233 -16.79 -1.50 7.85
C GLY A 233 -15.84 -0.59 8.63
N GLY A 234 -14.56 -0.57 8.26
CA GLY A 234 -13.57 0.38 8.82
C GLY A 234 -13.43 1.63 7.95
N ASP A 235 -12.55 2.55 8.34
CA ASP A 235 -12.32 3.80 7.60
C ASP A 235 -11.95 3.56 6.12
N THR A 236 -11.10 2.58 5.82
CA THR A 236 -10.77 2.23 4.42
C THR A 236 -12.01 1.91 3.59
N ALA A 237 -12.94 1.11 4.12
CA ALA A 237 -14.13 0.72 3.38
C ALA A 237 -15.07 1.91 3.16
N THR A 238 -15.16 2.82 4.13
CA THR A 238 -16.02 4.01 4.03
C THR A 238 -15.42 5.06 3.10
N GLU A 239 -14.11 5.27 3.14
CA GLU A 239 -13.38 6.14 2.20
C GLU A 239 -13.47 5.62 0.76
N GLU A 240 -13.25 4.33 0.55
CA GLU A 240 -13.32 3.71 -0.77
C GLU A 240 -14.74 3.68 -1.33
N ALA A 241 -15.76 3.41 -0.49
CA ALA A 241 -17.15 3.51 -0.90
C ALA A 241 -17.49 4.94 -1.34
N LEU A 242 -17.08 5.95 -0.56
CA LEU A 242 -17.28 7.35 -0.93
C LEU A 242 -16.53 7.71 -2.22
N TYR A 243 -15.30 7.25 -2.40
CA TYR A 243 -14.55 7.46 -3.63
C TYR A 243 -15.29 6.90 -4.86
N LEU A 244 -15.85 5.69 -4.76
CA LEU A 244 -16.56 5.04 -5.86
C LEU A 244 -17.87 5.72 -6.26
N THR A 245 -18.46 6.56 -5.39
CA THR A 245 -19.66 7.37 -5.75
C THR A 245 -19.42 8.33 -6.91
N LYS A 246 -18.14 8.66 -7.20
CA LYS A 246 -17.78 9.49 -8.36
C LYS A 246 -18.00 8.79 -9.70
N TYR A 247 -18.04 7.45 -9.71
CA TYR A 247 -18.04 6.65 -10.93
C TYR A 247 -19.26 5.73 -11.06
N GLY A 248 -19.67 5.09 -9.96
CA GLY A 248 -20.82 4.18 -9.94
C GLY A 248 -22.16 4.92 -9.92
N ARG A 249 -23.23 4.28 -10.40
CA ARG A 249 -24.60 4.84 -10.26
C ARG A 249 -25.13 4.70 -8.83
N HIS A 250 -24.64 3.69 -8.10
CA HIS A 250 -24.99 3.39 -6.73
C HIS A 250 -23.89 2.53 -6.10
N VAL A 251 -23.60 2.75 -4.81
CA VAL A 251 -22.56 2.01 -4.08
C VAL A 251 -23.17 1.41 -2.81
N HIS A 252 -23.18 0.09 -2.70
CA HIS A 252 -23.58 -0.63 -1.50
C HIS A 252 -22.39 -0.84 -0.58
N LEU A 253 -22.46 -0.38 0.68
CA LEU A 253 -21.46 -0.74 1.69
C LEU A 253 -21.95 -1.97 2.46
N LEU A 254 -21.27 -3.10 2.27
CA LEU A 254 -21.61 -4.38 2.91
C LEU A 254 -20.80 -4.53 4.20
N VAL A 255 -21.49 -4.39 5.34
CA VAL A 255 -20.90 -4.44 6.67
C VAL A 255 -21.32 -5.75 7.35
N ARG A 256 -20.35 -6.49 7.93
CA ARG A 256 -20.62 -7.77 8.60
C ARG A 256 -21.42 -7.62 9.90
N ARG A 257 -21.37 -6.45 10.53
CA ARG A 257 -22.02 -6.13 11.81
C ARG A 257 -23.14 -5.12 11.58
N ASP A 258 -23.95 -4.93 12.62
CA ASP A 258 -24.96 -3.87 12.76
C ASP A 258 -24.36 -2.45 12.87
N GLN A 259 -23.07 -2.35 13.12
CA GLN A 259 -22.36 -1.07 13.31
C GLN A 259 -21.06 -0.99 12.50
N LEU A 260 -20.71 0.23 12.10
CA LEU A 260 -19.42 0.55 11.50
C LEU A 260 -18.32 0.58 12.56
N ARG A 261 -17.14 0.08 12.19
CA ARG A 261 -15.88 0.26 12.94
C ARG A 261 -15.16 1.55 12.55
N ALA A 262 -15.57 2.20 11.46
CA ALA A 262 -15.01 3.47 11.03
C ALA A 262 -15.06 4.51 12.15
N SER A 263 -14.08 5.41 12.16
CA SER A 263 -14.03 6.56 13.06
C SER A 263 -15.32 7.39 12.99
N LYS A 264 -15.66 8.07 14.10
CA LYS A 264 -16.88 8.87 14.15
C LYS A 264 -16.90 9.96 13.07
N ALA A 265 -15.75 10.59 12.82
CA ALA A 265 -15.60 11.56 11.73
C ALA A 265 -15.95 10.98 10.35
N MET A 266 -15.56 9.73 10.07
CA MET A 266 -15.90 9.07 8.81
C MET A 266 -17.36 8.63 8.73
N GLN A 267 -17.93 8.18 9.85
CA GLN A 267 -19.37 7.90 9.92
C GLN A 267 -20.18 9.16 9.63
N ASP A 268 -19.83 10.28 10.27
CA ASP A 268 -20.50 11.56 10.09
C ASP A 268 -20.34 12.07 8.64
N ARG A 269 -19.15 11.90 8.05
CA ARG A 269 -18.89 12.25 6.65
C ARG A 269 -19.73 11.45 5.65
N MET A 270 -20.01 10.18 5.94
CA MET A 270 -20.92 9.37 5.13
C MET A 270 -22.39 9.71 5.34
N GLY A 271 -22.72 10.53 6.34
CA GLY A 271 -24.11 10.69 6.79
C GLY A 271 -24.66 9.40 7.40
N TRP A 272 -23.81 8.60 8.05
CA TRP A 272 -24.24 7.41 8.76
C TRP A 272 -24.96 7.82 10.05
N GLU A 273 -26.28 7.94 9.95
CA GLU A 273 -27.16 8.00 11.12
C GLU A 273 -27.49 6.56 11.55
N SER A 274 -27.53 6.30 12.85
CA SER A 274 -27.97 5.02 13.43
C SER A 274 -29.46 4.79 13.17
N PHE A 275 -29.85 4.61 11.92
CA PHE A 275 -31.22 4.33 11.50
C PHE A 275 -31.33 2.84 11.19
N SER A 276 -32.28 2.17 11.84
CA SER A 276 -32.83 0.85 11.45
C SER A 276 -33.52 0.94 10.09
N ILE A 277 -32.75 1.11 9.04
CA ILE A 277 -33.10 0.87 7.62
C ILE A 277 -32.30 -0.37 7.24
N PRO A 278 -32.79 -1.32 6.42
CA PRO A 278 -32.15 -2.62 6.27
C PRO A 278 -30.76 -2.46 5.67
N THR A 279 -29.76 -2.33 6.55
CA THR A 279 -28.45 -2.92 6.36
C THR A 279 -28.75 -4.31 5.83
N ILE A 280 -28.37 -4.59 4.59
CA ILE A 280 -28.39 -5.98 4.12
C ILE A 280 -27.40 -6.69 5.04
N PHE A 281 -27.95 -7.28 6.08
CA PHE A 281 -27.25 -8.02 7.09
C PHE A 281 -26.79 -9.28 6.37
N VAL A 282 -25.55 -9.26 5.85
CA VAL A 282 -24.93 -10.48 5.32
C VAL A 282 -24.39 -11.28 6.52
N GLY A 283 -25.30 -11.58 7.46
CA GLY A 283 -25.15 -12.67 8.39
C GLY A 283 -25.31 -13.94 7.58
N SER A 284 -24.19 -14.54 7.20
CA SER A 284 -24.05 -15.56 6.14
C SER A 284 -24.03 -14.90 4.75
N ILE A 285 -22.93 -15.09 4.04
CA ILE A 285 -22.78 -14.82 2.61
C ILE A 285 -24.08 -15.24 1.92
N LEU A 286 -24.83 -14.25 1.40
CA LEU A 286 -26.06 -14.53 0.67
C LEU A 286 -25.65 -15.44 -0.50
N HIS A 287 -26.24 -16.63 -0.55
CA HIS A 287 -26.04 -17.60 -1.61
C HIS A 287 -25.95 -16.89 -2.96
N MET A 288 -24.80 -17.01 -3.62
CA MET A 288 -24.59 -16.54 -4.98
C MET A 288 -25.32 -17.51 -5.92
N HIS A 289 -26.65 -17.38 -6.00
CA HIS A 289 -27.50 -18.26 -6.78
C HIS A 289 -27.64 -17.71 -8.20
N CYS A 290 -26.82 -18.20 -9.12
CA CYS A 290 -26.91 -17.87 -10.55
C CYS A 290 -27.82 -18.90 -11.24
N LYS A 291 -29.09 -18.55 -11.47
CA LYS A 291 -29.91 -19.22 -12.52
C LYS A 291 -29.94 -18.28 -13.73
N GLY A 292 -29.16 -18.58 -14.76
CA GLY A 292 -29.06 -17.80 -16.00
C GLY A 292 -27.92 -16.75 -16.00
N PRO A 293 -27.61 -16.11 -17.15
CA PRO A 293 -26.37 -15.35 -17.40
C PRO A 293 -26.29 -13.97 -16.71
N LEU A 294 -26.96 -13.78 -15.56
CA LEU A 294 -27.25 -12.51 -14.90
C LEU A 294 -26.24 -12.10 -13.80
N LEU A 295 -24.95 -12.44 -13.97
CA LEU A 295 -23.85 -11.77 -13.26
C LEU A 295 -23.47 -10.42 -13.92
N SER A 296 -24.28 -9.94 -14.87
CA SER A 296 -24.01 -8.76 -15.70
C SER A 296 -24.27 -7.41 -15.02
N CYS A 297 -24.94 -7.35 -13.86
CA CYS A 297 -25.48 -6.10 -13.31
C CYS A 297 -24.90 -5.62 -11.96
N LEU A 298 -24.23 -6.48 -11.18
CA LEU A 298 -23.64 -6.10 -9.89
C LEU A 298 -22.14 -6.37 -9.94
N LYS A 299 -21.33 -5.33 -9.83
CA LYS A 299 -19.86 -5.46 -9.75
C LYS A 299 -19.43 -5.25 -8.31
N LEU A 300 -18.84 -6.27 -7.72
CA LEU A 300 -18.48 -6.30 -6.30
C LEU A 300 -17.02 -5.88 -6.13
N PHE A 301 -16.77 -4.76 -5.48
CA PHE A 301 -15.48 -4.46 -4.88
C PHE A 301 -15.37 -5.10 -3.49
N ALA A 302 -14.35 -5.91 -3.29
CA ALA A 302 -14.06 -6.52 -2.00
C ALA A 302 -12.80 -5.86 -1.44
N VAL A 303 -12.96 -4.86 -0.57
CA VAL A 303 -11.81 -4.20 0.06
C VAL A 303 -11.83 -4.39 1.56
N ALA A 304 -11.06 -5.37 2.01
CA ALA A 304 -10.51 -5.37 3.35
C ALA A 304 -8.98 -5.35 3.27
N LEU A 305 -8.38 -4.18 3.03
CA LEU A 305 -6.99 -3.96 3.43
C LEU A 305 -6.95 -3.91 4.97
N HIS A 306 -6.82 -5.08 5.59
CA HIS A 306 -6.21 -5.16 6.90
C HIS A 306 -4.76 -5.58 6.70
N CYS A 307 -3.84 -4.62 6.82
CA CYS A 307 -2.46 -4.94 7.12
C CYS A 307 -2.44 -5.57 8.52
N ASN A 308 -2.38 -6.89 8.59
CA ASN A 308 -1.70 -7.52 9.72
C ASN A 308 -0.24 -7.64 9.28
N ALA A 309 0.59 -6.72 9.75
CA ALA A 309 2.01 -6.99 9.94
C ALA A 309 2.15 -7.94 11.14
#